data_AF-A0A9R0QXG5-F1
#
_entry.id   AF-A0A9R0QXG5-F1
#
_cell.length_a   1.000
_cell.length_b   1.000
_cell.length_c   1.000
_cell.angle_alpha   90.00
_cell.angle_beta   90.00
_cell.angle_gamma   90.00
#
_symmetry.space_group_name_H-M   'P 1'
#
loop_
_entity.id
_entity.type
_entity.pdbx_description
1 polymer ?
#
loop_
_entity_poly.entity_id
_entity_poly.type
_entity_poly.pdbx_seq_one_letter_code
_entity_poly.pdbx_strand_id
1 'polypeptide(L)'
;MGEHSTLTVAARGHGHSLYGQSQAAGGIVIRMESLQSVKMQVHPGASPYVDASGGELWINVLKKTLKYGLAPKSWTDYLHLTVGGTLSNAGVSGQTFRHGPQISNVNELEIVTGMN
;
A
#
# COMPACT_ATOMS: atom_id res chain seq x y z
N MET A 1 -8.84 -36.52 5.97
CA MET A 1 -8.43 -35.10 6.14
C MET A 1 -7.19 -34.93 5.28
N GLY A 2 -7.26 -34.11 4.23
CA GLY A 2 -6.15 -33.93 3.28
C GLY A 2 -5.00 -33.17 3.91
N GLU A 3 -3.77 -33.50 3.50
CA GLU A 3 -2.56 -32.82 3.99
C GLU A 3 -2.61 -31.32 3.67
N HIS A 4 -2.45 -30.49 4.70
CA HIS A 4 -2.26 -29.05 4.52
C HIS A 4 -0.82 -28.80 4.02
N SER A 5 -0.69 -28.17 2.86
CA SER A 5 0.60 -27.69 2.36
C SER A 5 1.25 -26.71 3.34
N THR A 6 2.56 -26.82 3.56
CA THR A 6 3.36 -25.87 4.35
C THR A 6 3.75 -24.62 3.56
N LEU A 7 3.29 -24.50 2.31
CA LEU A 7 3.59 -23.37 1.44
C LEU A 7 3.03 -22.07 2.01
N THR A 8 3.92 -21.10 2.24
CA THR A 8 3.56 -19.75 2.68
C THR A 8 3.64 -18.76 1.54
N VAL A 9 2.90 -17.65 1.66
CA VAL A 9 2.89 -16.57 0.68
C VAL A 9 3.13 -15.25 1.40
N ALA A 10 4.06 -14.43 0.89
CA ALA A 10 4.33 -13.09 1.41
C ALA A 10 4.18 -12.04 0.30
N ALA A 11 3.39 -10.99 0.56
CA ALA A 11 3.36 -9.81 -0.29
C ALA A 11 4.60 -8.94 -0.01
N ARG A 12 5.36 -8.61 -1.06
CA ARG A 12 6.53 -7.74 -0.98
C ARG A 12 6.30 -6.47 -1.79
N GLY A 13 6.17 -5.35 -1.10
CA GLY A 13 6.29 -4.00 -1.68
C GLY A 13 7.76 -3.66 -1.97
N HIS A 14 8.20 -2.46 -1.59
CA HIS A 14 9.57 -2.00 -1.84
C HIS A 14 10.65 -2.66 -0.97
N GLY A 15 10.30 -3.68 -0.17
CA GLY A 15 11.25 -4.45 0.64
C GLY A 15 11.92 -3.67 1.77
N HIS A 16 11.28 -2.62 2.29
CA HIS A 16 11.81 -1.76 3.36
C HIS A 16 11.59 -2.32 4.78
N SER A 17 11.22 -3.59 4.88
CA SER A 17 11.08 -4.33 6.14
C SER A 17 12.45 -4.66 6.73
N LEU A 18 12.61 -4.54 8.05
CA LEU A 18 13.92 -4.65 8.71
C LEU A 18 14.30 -6.07 9.15
N TYR A 19 13.31 -6.95 9.34
CA TYR A 19 13.48 -8.27 9.98
C TYR A 19 12.75 -9.38 9.22
N GLY A 20 12.76 -9.32 7.89
CA GLY A 20 12.23 -10.40 7.05
C GLY A 20 10.71 -10.49 6.93
N GLN A 21 9.95 -9.50 7.43
CA GLN A 21 8.47 -9.52 7.39
C GLN A 21 7.88 -9.65 5.97
N SER A 22 8.64 -9.26 4.93
CA SER A 22 8.23 -9.37 3.53
C SER A 22 8.88 -10.56 2.80
N GLN A 23 9.28 -11.60 3.53
CA GLN A 23 9.92 -12.81 2.99
C GLN A 23 9.08 -14.05 3.32
N ALA A 24 9.21 -15.10 2.51
CA ALA A 24 8.58 -16.40 2.71
C ALA A 24 9.63 -17.50 2.51
N ALA A 25 10.20 -18.03 3.59
CA ALA A 25 11.22 -19.06 3.52
C ALA A 25 10.64 -20.36 2.94
N GLY A 26 11.18 -20.82 1.81
CA GLY A 26 10.64 -21.96 1.07
C GLY A 26 9.23 -21.73 0.49
N GLY A 27 8.76 -20.48 0.47
CA GLY A 27 7.42 -20.10 0.02
C GLY A 27 7.43 -19.21 -1.23
N ILE A 28 6.31 -18.56 -1.47
CA ILE A 28 6.08 -17.66 -2.60
C ILE A 28 6.16 -16.21 -2.13
N VAL A 29 6.97 -15.40 -2.80
CA VAL A 29 6.98 -13.94 -2.60
C VAL A 29 6.30 -13.26 -3.78
N ILE A 30 5.20 -12.56 -3.53
CA ILE A 30 4.49 -11.78 -4.54
C ILE A 30 5.16 -10.41 -4.64
N ARG A 31 5.76 -10.11 -5.79
CA ARG A 31 6.33 -8.78 -6.09
C ARG A 31 5.20 -7.80 -6.41
N MET A 32 4.76 -7.04 -5.42
CA MET A 32 3.59 -6.16 -5.55
C MET A 32 3.84 -5.02 -6.56
N GLU A 33 5.06 -4.50 -6.65
CA GLU A 33 5.44 -3.45 -7.62
C GLU A 33 5.34 -3.91 -9.09
N SER A 34 5.30 -5.23 -9.35
CA SER A 34 5.13 -5.77 -10.72
C SER A 34 3.67 -6.00 -11.10
N LEU A 35 2.72 -5.79 -10.18
CA LEU A 35 1.31 -5.91 -10.49
C LEU A 35 0.92 -4.80 -11.46
N GLN A 36 0.64 -5.19 -12.71
CA GLN A 36 0.07 -4.32 -13.72
C GLN A 36 -1.44 -4.12 -13.52
N SER A 37 -1.92 -4.12 -12.28
CA SER A 37 -3.34 -3.93 -12.00
C SER A 37 -3.67 -2.44 -11.91
N VAL A 38 -4.80 -2.09 -12.55
CA VAL A 38 -5.52 -0.80 -12.61
C VAL A 38 -4.63 0.45 -12.54
N LYS A 39 -4.59 1.19 -13.66
CA LYS A 39 -3.97 2.53 -13.69
C LYS A 39 -4.56 3.39 -12.57
N MET A 40 -3.71 4.01 -11.77
CA MET A 40 -4.10 4.95 -10.72
C MET A 40 -5.10 5.99 -11.25
N GLN A 41 -6.24 6.12 -10.57
CA GLN A 41 -7.34 7.02 -10.96
C GLN A 41 -7.52 8.09 -9.89
N VAL A 42 -7.62 9.34 -10.30
CA VAL A 42 -7.85 10.48 -9.40
C VAL A 42 -9.25 11.00 -9.67
N HIS A 43 -10.03 11.17 -8.61
CA HIS A 43 -11.42 11.60 -8.65
C HIS A 43 -11.54 13.00 -8.02
N PRO A 44 -11.48 14.11 -8.78
CA PRO A 44 -11.35 15.47 -8.26
C PRO A 44 -12.70 16.12 -7.84
N GLY A 45 -13.67 15.33 -7.38
CA GLY A 45 -15.00 15.81 -6.99
C GLY A 45 -15.03 16.58 -5.65
N ALA A 46 -16.24 16.83 -5.13
CA ALA A 46 -16.43 17.55 -3.87
C ALA A 46 -15.75 16.86 -2.66
N SER A 47 -15.61 15.53 -2.70
CA SER A 47 -14.80 14.74 -1.78
C SER A 47 -13.73 13.99 -2.57
N PRO A 48 -12.57 14.61 -2.82
CA PRO A 48 -11.60 14.05 -3.74
C PRO A 48 -10.85 12.85 -3.14
N TYR A 49 -10.58 11.84 -3.97
CA TYR A 49 -9.81 10.66 -3.60
C TYR A 49 -8.99 10.13 -4.78
N VAL A 50 -8.10 9.17 -4.50
CA VAL A 50 -7.27 8.49 -5.48
C VAL A 50 -7.29 6.99 -5.25
N ASP A 51 -7.56 6.24 -6.30
CA ASP A 51 -7.41 4.78 -6.31
C ASP A 51 -5.98 4.47 -6.73
N ALA A 52 -5.23 3.76 -5.88
CA ALA A 52 -3.86 3.35 -6.13
C ALA A 52 -3.69 1.87 -5.78
N SER A 53 -2.92 1.13 -6.59
CA SER A 53 -2.64 -0.27 -6.29
C SER A 53 -1.80 -0.40 -5.01
N GLY A 54 -1.95 -1.49 -4.27
CA GLY A 54 -1.18 -1.72 -3.05
C GLY A 54 0.34 -1.80 -3.28
N GLY A 55 0.77 -2.09 -4.51
CA GLY A 55 2.17 -2.11 -4.94
C GLY A 55 2.71 -0.76 -5.39
N GLU A 56 1.89 0.28 -5.52
CA GLU A 56 2.31 1.59 -5.99
C GLU A 56 3.08 2.37 -4.92
N LEU A 57 4.06 3.18 -5.33
CA LEU A 57 4.85 4.02 -4.41
C LEU A 57 4.13 5.35 -4.11
N TRP A 58 4.23 5.83 -2.87
CA TRP A 58 3.66 7.12 -2.47
C TRP A 58 4.17 8.30 -3.30
N ILE A 59 5.43 8.27 -3.76
CA ILE A 59 5.97 9.30 -4.66
C ILE A 59 5.21 9.38 -5.99
N ASN A 60 4.74 8.24 -6.51
CA ASN A 60 3.97 8.20 -7.76
C ASN A 60 2.53 8.66 -7.52
N VAL A 61 1.94 8.30 -6.37
CA VAL A 61 0.64 8.82 -5.91
C VAL A 61 0.67 10.34 -5.83
N LEU A 62 1.70 10.91 -5.20
CA LEU A 62 1.91 12.35 -5.13
C LEU A 62 2.02 12.97 -6.54
N LYS A 63 2.91 12.45 -7.40
CA LYS A 63 3.12 12.97 -8.76
C LYS A 63 1.83 12.95 -9.59
N LYS A 64 0.99 11.91 -9.45
CA LYS A 64 -0.28 11.81 -10.17
C LYS A 64 -1.32 12.77 -9.62
N THR A 65 -1.50 12.83 -8.31
CA THR A 65 -2.51 13.69 -7.65
C THR A 65 -2.19 15.19 -7.83
N LEU A 66 -0.91 15.57 -7.84
CA LEU A 66 -0.51 16.96 -8.11
C LEU A 66 -0.93 17.47 -9.50
N LYS A 67 -1.10 16.58 -10.49
CA LYS A 67 -1.64 16.96 -11.82
C LYS A 67 -3.09 17.47 -11.76
N TYR A 68 -3.77 17.22 -10.65
CA TYR A 68 -5.14 17.67 -10.38
C TYR A 68 -5.18 18.73 -9.27
N GLY A 69 -4.02 19.24 -8.80
CA GLY A 69 -3.96 20.17 -7.67
C GLY A 69 -4.29 19.55 -6.32
N LEU A 70 -4.18 18.22 -6.19
CA LEU A 70 -4.52 17.45 -5.00
C LEU A 70 -3.30 16.74 -4.41
N ALA A 71 -3.39 16.32 -3.15
CA ALA A 71 -2.39 15.50 -2.47
C ALA A 71 -3.02 14.73 -1.28
N PRO A 72 -2.53 13.53 -0.94
CA PRO A 72 -2.84 12.85 0.34
C PRO A 72 -2.58 13.73 1.57
N LYS A 73 -3.39 13.52 2.63
CA LYS A 73 -3.35 14.33 3.87
C LYS A 73 -2.28 13.87 4.87
N SER A 74 -1.95 12.59 4.88
CA SER A 74 -0.96 11.98 5.78
C SER A 74 0.10 11.23 4.98
N TRP A 75 1.35 11.30 5.46
CA TRP A 75 2.53 10.79 4.75
C TRP A 75 3.37 9.89 5.64
N THR A 76 4.41 9.35 5.03
CA THR A 76 5.61 8.84 5.69
C THR A 76 6.77 9.76 5.35
N ASP A 77 7.82 9.77 6.18
CA ASP A 77 8.99 10.63 5.93
C ASP A 77 9.79 10.22 4.68
N TYR A 78 9.57 8.99 4.18
CA TYR A 78 10.22 8.47 2.97
C TYR A 78 9.18 7.97 1.95
N LEU A 79 9.14 8.61 0.77
CA LEU A 79 8.06 8.39 -0.21
C LEU A 79 8.25 7.21 -1.16
N HIS A 80 9.40 6.54 -1.15
CA HIS A 80 9.63 5.30 -1.92
C HIS A 80 9.24 4.07 -1.08
N LEU A 81 8.04 4.13 -0.50
CA LEU A 81 7.36 3.04 0.18
C LEU A 81 6.05 2.77 -0.54
N THR A 82 5.63 1.50 -0.60
CA THR A 82 4.38 1.14 -1.26
C THR A 82 3.17 1.46 -0.39
N VAL A 83 2.05 1.79 -1.03
CA VAL A 83 0.76 2.06 -0.37
C VAL A 83 0.40 0.93 0.58
N GLY A 84 0.32 -0.31 0.08
CA GLY A 84 -0.03 -1.49 0.88
C GLY A 84 0.93 -1.72 2.04
N GLY A 85 2.25 -1.54 1.83
CA GLY A 85 3.25 -1.77 2.87
C GLY A 85 3.09 -0.82 4.06
N THR A 86 2.83 0.45 3.80
CA THR A 86 2.60 1.45 4.87
C THR A 86 1.26 1.24 5.58
N LEU A 87 0.21 0.88 4.85
CA LEU A 87 -1.13 0.63 5.41
C LEU A 87 -1.20 -0.66 6.24
N SER A 88 -0.35 -1.65 5.94
CA SER A 88 -0.17 -2.83 6.80
C SER A 88 0.56 -2.55 8.11
N ASN A 89 1.04 -1.32 8.34
CA ASN A 89 1.66 -0.88 9.59
C ASN A 89 0.87 0.26 10.23
N ALA A 90 0.96 1.47 9.66
CA ALA A 90 0.22 2.68 10.05
C ALA A 90 0.45 3.82 9.05
N GLY A 91 1.73 4.10 8.75
CA GLY A 91 2.16 5.25 7.95
C GLY A 91 2.10 6.56 8.75
N VAL A 92 3.15 6.86 9.51
CA VAL A 92 3.23 8.02 10.42
C VAL A 92 4.26 9.02 9.92
N SER A 93 3.94 10.31 10.07
CA SER A 93 4.85 11.44 9.83
C SER A 93 4.32 12.68 10.57
N GLY A 94 4.90 13.85 10.32
CA GLY A 94 4.57 15.11 10.99
C GLY A 94 3.13 15.62 10.79
N GLN A 95 2.32 15.04 9.90
CA GLN A 95 0.91 15.43 9.70
C GLN A 95 -0.05 14.63 10.59
N THR A 96 0.44 13.56 11.23
CA THR A 96 -0.38 12.61 11.99
C THR A 96 -1.12 13.27 13.17
N PHE A 97 -0.56 14.32 13.79
CA PHE A 97 -1.25 15.03 14.88
C PHE A 97 -2.58 15.68 14.43
N ARG A 98 -2.73 16.01 13.14
CA ARG A 98 -3.92 16.70 12.60
C ARG A 98 -4.82 15.77 11.81
N HIS A 99 -4.23 14.82 11.07
CA HIS A 99 -4.95 13.98 10.11
C HIS A 99 -4.97 12.50 10.49
N GLY A 100 -4.34 12.11 11.61
CA GLY A 100 -4.07 10.71 11.92
C GLY A 100 -3.02 10.09 10.99
N PRO A 101 -2.60 8.84 11.22
CA PRO A 101 -1.72 8.11 10.32
C PRO A 101 -2.38 7.84 8.96
N GLN A 102 -1.62 7.32 7.98
CA GLN A 102 -2.15 6.97 6.66
C GLN A 102 -3.34 6.00 6.75
N ILE A 103 -3.31 5.03 7.68
CA ILE A 103 -4.45 4.11 7.93
C ILE A 103 -5.75 4.80 8.36
N SER A 104 -5.71 6.06 8.82
CA SER A 104 -6.90 6.85 9.15
C SER A 104 -7.46 7.64 7.95
N ASN A 105 -6.79 7.59 6.80
CA ASN A 105 -7.11 8.37 5.60
C ASN A 105 -7.40 7.47 4.38
N VAL A 106 -7.88 6.25 4.62
CA VAL A 106 -8.27 5.27 3.59
C VAL A 106 -9.78 5.08 3.65
N ASN A 107 -10.44 5.19 2.50
CA ASN A 107 -11.90 5.03 2.41
C ASN A 107 -12.30 3.56 2.21
N GLU A 108 -11.57 2.83 1.37
CA GLU A 108 -11.84 1.44 1.00
C GLU A 108 -10.55 0.69 0.61
N LEU A 109 -10.62 -0.64 0.61
CA LEU A 109 -9.52 -1.53 0.22
C LEU A 109 -10.04 -2.72 -0.59
N GLU A 110 -9.34 -3.06 -1.67
CA GLU A 110 -9.47 -4.36 -2.34
C GLU A 110 -8.43 -5.32 -1.74
N ILE A 111 -8.89 -6.44 -1.17
CA ILE A 111 -8.05 -7.37 -0.42
C ILE A 111 -8.26 -8.79 -0.94
N VAL A 112 -7.15 -9.48 -1.24
CA VAL A 112 -7.15 -10.94 -1.42
C VAL A 112 -6.95 -11.58 -0.05
N THR A 113 -7.95 -12.32 0.42
CA THR A 113 -7.89 -13.01 1.72
C THR A 113 -7.07 -14.30 1.63
N GLY A 114 -6.65 -14.81 2.77
CA GLY A 114 -6.02 -16.14 2.87
C GLY A 114 -7.01 -17.29 3.05
N MET A 115 -8.31 -17.03 2.87
CA MET A 115 -9.38 -18.01 3.10
C MET A 115 -10.00 -18.44 1.76
N ASN A 116 -10.37 -19.72 1.65
CA ASN A 116 -11.23 -20.24 0.60
C ASN A 116 -12.69 -20.21 1.05
#